data_AF-A0A9E4SQW0-F1
#
_entry.id   AF-A0A9E4SQW0-F1
#
_cell.length_a   1.000
_cell.length_b   1.000
_cell.length_c   1.000
_cell.angle_alpha   90.00
_cell.angle_beta   90.00
_cell.angle_gamma   90.00
#
_symmetry.space_group_name_H-M   'P 1'
#
loop_
_entity.id
_entity.type
_entity.pdbx_description
1 polymer ?
#
loop_
_entity_poly.entity_id
_entity_poly.type
_entity_poly.pdbx_seq_one_letter_code
_entity_poly.pdbx_strand_id
1 'polypeptide(L)'
;PHATGEGEDWSPLEIVAHLADIEVGLGWRIRQTLSEERPELQPFDQNAWAEALDYKARDLATSLAAYGANRQLNLELLRRVGEAGMARIYRHPEFGEQPLGVLVTHIADHDLAHLRQIRGE
;
A
#
# COMPACT_ATOMS: atom_id res chain seq x y z
N PRO A 1 -3.00 -1.82 15.73
CA PRO A 1 -3.91 -2.98 15.69
C PRO A 1 -4.15 -3.39 14.22
N HIS A 2 -3.48 -4.45 13.77
CA HIS A 2 -3.76 -5.04 12.47
C HIS A 2 -5.17 -5.62 12.49
N ALA A 3 -6.00 -5.27 11.52
CA ALA A 3 -7.23 -5.97 11.25
C ALA A 3 -6.86 -7.39 10.78
N THR A 4 -6.86 -8.32 11.72
CA THR A 4 -6.62 -9.75 11.48
C THR A 4 -7.88 -10.31 10.81
N GLY A 5 -7.80 -10.56 9.50
CA GLY A 5 -8.89 -11.17 8.71
C GLY A 5 -9.15 -10.52 7.34
N GLU A 6 -8.50 -9.41 7.00
CA GLU A 6 -8.72 -8.77 5.70
C GLU A 6 -7.91 -9.46 4.59
N GLY A 7 -8.60 -9.91 3.54
CA GLY A 7 -8.00 -10.63 2.41
C GLY A 7 -7.55 -12.07 2.69
N GLU A 8 -7.91 -12.67 3.83
CA GLU A 8 -7.54 -14.08 4.15
C GLU A 8 -8.09 -15.09 3.12
N ASP A 9 -9.24 -14.82 2.52
CA ASP A 9 -9.90 -15.70 1.55
C ASP A 9 -9.58 -15.36 0.08
N TRP A 10 -8.68 -14.40 -0.18
CA TRP A 10 -8.35 -14.01 -1.54
C TRP A 10 -7.49 -15.05 -2.25
N SER A 11 -7.80 -15.29 -3.53
CA SER A 11 -6.92 -16.06 -4.40
C SER A 11 -5.60 -15.32 -4.65
N PRO A 12 -4.52 -16.04 -5.05
CA PRO A 12 -3.27 -15.39 -5.45
C PRO A 12 -3.44 -14.32 -6.55
N LEU A 13 -4.43 -14.48 -7.43
CA LEU A 13 -4.77 -13.48 -8.46
C LEU A 13 -5.28 -12.18 -7.82
N GLU A 14 -6.25 -12.30 -6.91
CA GLU A 14 -6.82 -11.15 -6.19
C GLU A 14 -5.77 -10.45 -5.35
N ILE A 15 -4.87 -11.20 -4.70
CA ILE A 15 -3.76 -10.63 -3.93
C ILE A 15 -2.82 -9.82 -4.85
N VAL A 16 -2.49 -10.32 -6.04
CA VAL A 16 -1.62 -9.58 -6.97
C VAL A 16 -2.31 -8.33 -7.52
N ALA A 17 -3.62 -8.39 -7.79
CA ALA A 17 -4.41 -7.21 -8.16
C ALA A 17 -4.43 -6.16 -7.03
N HIS A 18 -4.64 -6.62 -5.79
CA HIS A 18 -4.59 -5.79 -4.59
C HIS A 18 -3.25 -5.08 -4.43
N LEU A 19 -2.14 -5.81 -4.49
CA LEU A 19 -0.80 -5.24 -4.37
C LEU A 19 -0.53 -4.17 -5.44
N ALA A 20 -1.06 -4.35 -6.66
CA ALA A 20 -0.93 -3.37 -7.73
C ALA A 20 -1.67 -2.05 -7.41
N ASP A 21 -2.89 -2.11 -6.89
CA ASP A 21 -3.67 -0.92 -6.55
C ASP A 21 -3.18 -0.25 -5.25
N ILE A 22 -2.68 -1.04 -4.29
CA ILE A 22 -2.02 -0.52 -3.08
C ILE A 22 -0.81 0.33 -3.42
N GLU A 23 -0.01 -0.03 -4.43
CA GLU A 23 1.12 0.79 -4.87
C GLU A 23 0.70 2.18 -5.36
N VAL A 24 -0.48 2.30 -5.97
CA VAL A 24 -1.05 3.59 -6.39
C VAL A 24 -1.49 4.39 -5.15
N GLY A 25 -2.29 3.78 -4.27
CA GLY A 25 -2.78 4.43 -3.06
C GLY A 25 -1.65 4.89 -2.13
N LEU A 26 -0.64 4.05 -1.94
CA LEU A 26 0.57 4.39 -1.20
C LEU A 26 1.38 5.47 -1.92
N GLY A 27 1.63 5.30 -3.21
CA GLY A 27 2.42 6.25 -3.99
C GLY A 27 1.86 7.67 -3.88
N TRP A 28 0.53 7.80 -3.88
CA TRP A 28 -0.18 9.04 -3.60
C TRP A 28 0.09 9.56 -2.19
N ARG A 29 -0.15 8.74 -1.15
CA ARG A 29 0.06 9.09 0.26
C ARG A 29 1.50 9.54 0.58
N ILE A 30 2.50 8.89 0.00
CA ILE A 30 3.92 9.31 0.13
C ILE A 30 4.08 10.74 -0.41
N ARG A 31 3.58 11.01 -1.62
CA ARG A 31 3.72 12.32 -2.26
C ARG A 31 3.00 13.42 -1.48
N GLN A 32 1.80 13.15 -0.97
CA GLN A 32 1.09 14.09 -0.09
C GLN A 32 1.91 14.41 1.16
N THR A 33 2.36 13.37 1.89
CA THR A 33 3.13 13.54 3.12
C THR A 33 4.42 14.33 2.90
N LEU A 34 5.08 14.13 1.75
CA LEU A 34 6.31 14.85 1.40
C LEU A 34 6.08 16.31 0.98
N SER A 35 4.93 16.63 0.37
CA SER A 35 4.67 17.94 -0.25
C SER A 35 3.77 18.86 0.57
N GLU A 36 3.00 18.33 1.51
CA GLU A 36 2.02 19.05 2.31
C GLU A 36 2.44 19.10 3.80
N GLU A 37 1.95 20.10 4.53
CA GLU A 37 2.15 20.18 5.98
C GLU A 37 1.10 19.35 6.71
N ARG A 38 1.52 18.21 7.29
CA ARG A 38 0.67 17.30 8.10
C ARG A 38 -0.67 16.93 7.42
N PRO A 39 -0.64 16.43 6.17
CA PRO A 39 -1.87 16.08 5.47
C PRO A 39 -2.65 14.99 6.19
N GLU A 40 -3.97 15.03 6.06
CA GLU A 40 -4.83 13.94 6.53
C GLU A 40 -4.97 12.88 5.44
N LEU A 41 -4.48 11.67 5.70
CA LEU A 41 -4.59 10.54 4.78
C LEU A 41 -5.93 9.84 4.99
N GLN A 42 -6.69 9.71 3.90
CA GLN A 42 -8.00 9.08 3.93
C GLN A 42 -7.86 7.55 4.09
N PRO A 43 -8.58 6.92 5.04
CA PRO A 43 -8.74 5.47 5.09
C PRO A 43 -9.38 4.95 3.81
N PHE A 44 -9.17 3.67 3.51
CA PHE A 44 -9.89 2.97 2.43
C PHE A 44 -10.22 1.56 2.89
N ASP A 45 -11.30 1.01 2.34
CA ASP A 45 -11.69 -0.38 2.55
C ASP A 45 -11.19 -1.22 1.37
N GLN A 46 -10.20 -2.08 1.63
CA GLN A 46 -9.58 -2.92 0.62
C GLN A 46 -10.51 -4.05 0.11
N ASN A 47 -11.45 -4.52 0.92
CA ASN A 47 -12.45 -5.50 0.48
C ASN A 47 -13.46 -4.84 -0.47
N ALA A 48 -13.86 -3.60 -0.16
CA ALA A 48 -14.69 -2.81 -1.07
C ALA A 48 -13.98 -2.55 -2.41
N TRP A 49 -12.66 -2.31 -2.41
CA TRP A 49 -11.89 -2.19 -3.64
C TRP A 49 -11.87 -3.50 -4.43
N ALA A 50 -11.58 -4.62 -3.76
CA ALA A 50 -11.51 -5.93 -4.42
C ALA A 50 -12.82 -6.30 -5.12
N GLU A 51 -13.96 -6.03 -4.48
CA GLU A 51 -15.29 -6.26 -5.06
C GLU A 51 -15.61 -5.25 -6.17
N ALA A 52 -15.48 -3.95 -5.90
CA ALA A 52 -15.91 -2.90 -6.84
C ALA A 52 -15.03 -2.83 -8.11
N LEU A 53 -13.77 -3.26 -8.01
CA LEU A 53 -12.80 -3.28 -9.11
C LEU A 53 -12.64 -4.68 -9.73
N ASP A 54 -13.49 -5.63 -9.33
CA ASP A 54 -13.55 -7.00 -9.83
C ASP A 54 -12.17 -7.67 -9.94
N TYR A 55 -11.49 -7.81 -8.80
CA TYR A 55 -10.14 -8.40 -8.77
C TYR A 55 -10.10 -9.83 -9.31
N LYS A 56 -11.22 -10.56 -9.23
CA LYS A 56 -11.35 -11.93 -9.77
C LYS A 56 -11.26 -11.97 -11.30
N ALA A 57 -11.67 -10.90 -11.98
CA ALA A 57 -11.59 -10.77 -13.43
C ALA A 57 -10.32 -10.05 -13.92
N ARG A 58 -9.45 -9.60 -13.01
CA ARG A 58 -8.23 -8.84 -13.37
C ARG A 58 -7.25 -9.74 -14.11
N ASP A 59 -6.63 -9.22 -15.16
CA ASP A 59 -5.53 -9.90 -15.85
C ASP A 59 -4.25 -9.88 -15.00
N LEU A 60 -3.67 -11.06 -14.75
CA LEU A 60 -2.50 -11.22 -13.91
C LEU A 60 -1.27 -10.45 -14.44
N ALA A 61 -1.03 -10.50 -15.75
CA ALA A 61 0.13 -9.88 -16.37
C ALA A 61 0.07 -8.35 -16.24
N THR A 62 -1.12 -7.79 -16.43
CA THR A 62 -1.41 -6.36 -16.24
C THR A 62 -1.16 -5.93 -14.80
N SER A 63 -1.65 -6.69 -13.81
CA SER A 63 -1.42 -6.40 -12.39
C SER A 63 0.05 -6.45 -12.02
N LEU A 64 0.80 -7.46 -12.47
CA LEU A 64 2.25 -7.57 -12.23
C LEU A 64 3.02 -6.39 -12.86
N ALA A 65 2.67 -6.01 -14.08
CA ALA A 65 3.29 -4.87 -14.76
C ALA A 65 3.01 -3.55 -14.02
N ALA A 66 1.76 -3.32 -13.59
CA ALA A 66 1.36 -2.14 -12.84
C ALA A 66 2.07 -2.08 -11.47
N TYR A 67 2.04 -3.17 -10.71
CA TYR A 67 2.77 -3.30 -9.44
C TYR A 67 4.26 -2.98 -9.63
N GLY A 68 4.92 -3.61 -10.61
CA GLY A 68 6.34 -3.43 -10.86
C GLY A 68 6.72 -1.98 -11.19
N ALA A 69 5.96 -1.34 -12.10
CA ALA A 69 6.22 0.04 -12.49
C ALA A 69 5.99 1.03 -11.34
N ASN A 70 4.88 0.89 -10.60
CA ASN A 70 4.59 1.76 -9.47
C ASN A 70 5.62 1.57 -8.33
N ARG A 71 5.98 0.32 -8.01
CA ARG A 71 7.01 0.00 -7.03
C ARG A 71 8.35 0.63 -7.37
N GLN A 72 8.76 0.58 -8.63
CA GLN A 72 10.00 1.21 -9.09
C GLN A 72 9.98 2.72 -8.84
N LEU A 73 8.90 3.41 -9.24
CA LEU A 73 8.75 4.85 -9.03
C LEU A 73 8.74 5.23 -7.55
N ASN A 74 8.03 4.46 -6.72
CA ASN A 74 7.91 4.71 -5.29
C ASN A 74 9.27 4.49 -4.59
N LEU A 75 10.00 3.42 -4.91
CA LEU A 75 11.33 3.18 -4.34
C LEU A 75 12.37 4.22 -4.79
N GLU A 76 12.33 4.67 -6.04
CA GLU A 76 13.22 5.74 -6.52
C GLU A 76 12.99 7.05 -5.75
N LEU A 77 11.73 7.38 -5.44
CA LEU A 77 11.40 8.52 -4.58
C LEU A 77 11.95 8.29 -3.16
N LEU A 78 11.59 7.19 -2.51
CA LEU A 78 11.95 6.92 -1.11
C LEU A 78 13.46 6.89 -0.87
N ARG A 79 14.26 6.42 -1.84
CA ARG A 79 15.73 6.44 -1.76
C ARG A 79 16.33 7.86 -1.67
N ARG A 80 15.62 8.89 -2.12
CA ARG A 80 16.08 10.28 -2.15
C ARG A 80 15.57 11.14 -0.99
N VAL A 81 14.57 10.64 -0.25
CA VAL A 81 13.83 11.39 0.78
C VAL A 81 14.68 11.66 2.04
N GLY A 82 15.64 10.77 2.36
CA GLY A 82 16.50 10.87 3.54
C GLY A 82 15.75 10.82 4.88
N GLU A 83 16.48 10.94 5.99
CA GLU A 83 15.90 10.85 7.34
C GLU A 83 14.86 11.96 7.61
N ALA A 84 15.16 13.19 7.20
CA ALA A 84 14.27 14.33 7.41
C ALA A 84 12.92 14.16 6.70
N GLY A 85 12.94 13.60 5.48
CA GLY A 85 11.71 13.33 4.75
C GLY A 85 10.94 12.14 5.32
N MET A 86 11.63 11.09 5.79
CA MET A 86 10.99 9.96 6.49
C MET A 86 10.36 10.37 7.83
N ALA A 87 10.87 11.43 8.46
CA ALA A 87 10.33 12.01 9.69
C ALA A 87 9.14 12.96 9.47
N ARG A 88 8.76 13.25 8.21
CA ARG A 88 7.58 14.08 7.93
C ARG A 88 6.31 13.40 8.43
N ILE A 89 5.41 14.20 8.99
CA ILE A 89 4.20 13.72 9.65
C ILE A 89 3.02 13.75 8.68
N TYR A 90 2.20 12.71 8.72
CA TYR A 90 0.84 12.69 8.23
C TYR A 90 -0.14 12.43 9.39
N ARG A 91 -1.42 12.69 9.17
CA ARG A 91 -2.51 12.40 10.12
C ARG A 91 -3.40 11.29 9.56
N HIS A 92 -3.76 10.33 10.39
CA HIS A 92 -4.73 9.29 10.07
C HIS A 92 -5.88 9.34 11.08
N PRO A 93 -7.15 9.29 10.64
CA PRO A 93 -8.30 9.35 11.54
C PRO A 93 -8.27 8.31 12.68
N GLU A 94 -7.71 7.12 12.40
CA GLU A 94 -7.67 6.01 13.37
C GLU A 94 -6.34 5.90 14.15
N PHE A 95 -5.24 6.37 13.57
CA PHE A 95 -3.88 6.17 14.13
C PHE A 95 -3.21 7.46 14.60
N GLY A 96 -3.90 8.60 14.46
CA GLY A 96 -3.39 9.92 14.82
C GLY A 96 -2.24 10.36 13.92
N GLU A 97 -1.33 11.16 14.48
CA GLU A 97 -0.13 11.62 13.78
C GLU A 97 0.91 10.48 13.68
N GLN A 98 1.43 10.24 12.49
CA GLN A 98 2.45 9.23 12.24
C GLN A 98 3.53 9.78 11.29
N PRO A 99 4.80 9.40 11.46
CA PRO A 99 5.84 9.72 10.50
C PRO A 99 5.70 8.87 9.23
N LEU A 100 6.14 9.41 8.09
CA LEU A 100 6.17 8.71 6.81
C LEU A 100 6.87 7.34 6.91
N GLY A 101 7.94 7.25 7.72
CA GLY A 101 8.64 5.99 7.96
C GLY A 101 7.75 4.87 8.49
N VAL A 102 6.74 5.18 9.32
CA VAL A 102 5.78 4.17 9.81
C VAL A 102 4.91 3.64 8.68
N LEU A 103 4.45 4.52 7.77
CA LEU A 103 3.72 4.09 6.58
C LEU A 103 4.58 3.17 5.70
N VAL A 104 5.85 3.54 5.46
CA VAL A 104 6.76 2.73 4.63
C VAL A 104 7.00 1.35 5.25
N THR A 105 7.25 1.26 6.55
CA THR A 105 7.40 -0.01 7.26
C THR A 105 6.14 -0.86 7.18
N HIS A 106 4.97 -0.25 7.40
CA HIS A 106 3.69 -0.94 7.33
C HIS A 106 3.45 -1.60 5.97
N ILE A 107 3.82 -0.93 4.87
CA ILE A 107 3.73 -1.54 3.53
C ILE A 107 4.72 -2.69 3.33
N ALA A 108 5.95 -2.57 3.83
CA ALA A 108 6.90 -3.68 3.76
C ALA A 108 6.36 -4.92 4.50
N ASP A 109 5.78 -4.74 5.68
CA ASP A 109 5.16 -5.83 6.44
C ASP A 109 3.93 -6.41 5.74
N HIS A 110 3.10 -5.55 5.13
CA HIS A 110 1.93 -5.92 4.33
C HIS A 110 2.32 -6.77 3.11
N ASP A 111 3.33 -6.35 2.34
CA ASP A 111 3.85 -7.13 1.20
C ASP A 111 4.30 -8.53 1.63
N LEU A 112 5.03 -8.61 2.74
CA LEU A 112 5.52 -9.88 3.27
C LEU A 112 4.37 -10.79 3.74
N ALA A 113 3.31 -10.21 4.31
CA ALA A 113 2.11 -10.95 4.71
C ALA A 113 1.40 -11.55 3.50
N HIS A 114 1.16 -10.77 2.46
CA HIS A 114 0.53 -11.27 1.22
C HIS A 114 1.42 -12.25 0.46
N LEU A 115 2.75 -12.10 0.52
CA LEU A 115 3.65 -13.08 -0.06
C LEU A 115 3.54 -14.44 0.66
N ARG A 116 3.38 -14.45 1.99
CA ARG A 116 3.11 -15.69 2.75
C ARG A 116 1.76 -16.32 2.36
N GLN A 117 0.71 -15.51 2.24
CA GLN A 117 -0.60 -15.98 1.78
C GLN A 117 -0.53 -16.64 0.40
N ILE A 118 0.17 -16.01 -0.57
CA ILE A 118 0.37 -16.59 -1.91
C ILE A 118 1.09 -17.94 -1.84
N ARG A 119 2.00 -18.12 -0.88
CA ARG A 119 2.76 -19.37 -0.69
C ARG A 119 2.01 -20.42 0.13
N GLY A 120 0.93 -20.04 0.81
CA GLY A 120 0.21 -20.90 1.76
C GLY A 120 0.98 -21.15 3.06
N GLU A 121 1.75 -20.17 3.52
CA GLU A 121 2.55 -20.20 4.76
C GLU A 121 1.83 -19.61 5.97
#